data_AF-A0A259P310-F1
#
_entry.id   AF-A0A259P310-F1
#
_cell.length_a   1.000
_cell.length_b   1.000
_cell.length_c   1.000
_cell.angle_alpha   90.00
_cell.angle_beta   90.00
_cell.angle_gamma   90.00
#
_symmetry.space_group_name_H-M   'P 1'
#
loop_
_entity.id
_entity.type
_entity.pdbx_description
1 polymer ?
#
loop_
_entity_poly.entity_id
_entity_poly.type
_entity_poly.pdbx_seq_one_letter_code
_entity_poly.pdbx_strand_id
1 'polypeptide(L)'
;MYEAYVTRASELAPQYSQGKLDWDNTQNMLEQLRLRHEEANMLGFDNFAALSLAPKMANDVQEVDFFLTDFAHKAKPFAQRDWDELCQFAKTTLGLEDGVEPWDNAFVAERLKQERYSFSENELKQYFPLPKVLDGLFGVIQTLFSVRIEAADLPSWHDDVQSFSVKDLDGNIRAYFYLDPYARPGKRGGAWMDDARGRRELPNGEIQIPVAYLVCNFAPPVKVNGVLRPPTITHDDVITLFHESGHGLHHLLTQVSALGVSGINGVEWDAVELPSQFMENFCWEWEVLEKMTAHVDSGKPLPQELFNKILAAKNFQNGLMTLRQIVMSLTDWRLHSSFNAEKAQGSAVLEVSREIAADFNVIPQPAISRWINTFSHMAQGSAVLEVSREIAADFNVIPQPAISRWINTFSHIFAGGYAAGYYSYKWAEVLSADAYSAFEEAAKLTGSVLDADTGKRYRTEILEVGGSRPAAESFKAFRGREPSVDALLRHGGLAG
;
A
#
# COMPACT_ATOMS: atom_id res chain seq x y z
N MET A 1 21.05 -12.94 7.16
CA MET A 1 19.66 -12.47 7.42
C MET A 1 18.90 -12.28 6.11
N TYR A 2 19.41 -11.47 5.17
CA TYR A 2 18.83 -11.29 3.85
C TYR A 2 18.52 -12.62 3.13
N GLU A 3 19.51 -13.50 2.99
CA GLU A 3 19.35 -14.81 2.32
C GLU A 3 18.25 -15.66 2.96
N ALA A 4 18.25 -15.73 4.30
CA ALA A 4 17.21 -16.42 5.06
C ALA A 4 15.82 -15.86 4.79
N TYR A 5 15.68 -14.54 4.61
CA TYR A 5 14.40 -13.88 4.35
C TYR A 5 13.88 -14.12 2.93
N VAL A 6 14.75 -13.99 1.92
CA VAL A 6 14.37 -14.10 0.50
C VAL A 6 14.18 -15.53 0.03
N THR A 7 14.57 -16.53 0.83
CA THR A 7 14.39 -17.97 0.55
C THR A 7 13.29 -18.62 1.37
N ARG A 8 12.51 -17.85 2.16
CA ARG A 8 11.43 -18.40 2.96
C ARG A 8 10.40 -19.12 2.09
N ALA A 9 9.83 -20.19 2.65
CA ALA A 9 8.80 -21.00 2.00
C ALA A 9 9.19 -21.50 0.59
N SER A 10 10.46 -21.87 0.41
CA SER A 10 11.02 -22.34 -0.86
C SER A 10 11.91 -23.56 -0.66
N GLU A 11 12.32 -24.19 -1.75
CA GLU A 11 13.27 -25.29 -1.79
C GLU A 11 14.65 -24.91 -1.20
N LEU A 12 14.99 -23.62 -1.22
CA LEU A 12 16.23 -23.09 -0.65
C LEU A 12 16.14 -22.81 0.86
N ALA A 13 14.94 -22.80 1.45
CA ALA A 13 14.76 -22.43 2.85
C ALA A 13 15.63 -23.24 3.85
N PRO A 14 15.80 -24.58 3.70
CA PRO A 14 16.64 -25.37 4.60
C PRO A 14 18.14 -25.04 4.52
N GLN A 15 18.60 -24.44 3.41
CA GLN A 15 20.00 -24.07 3.23
C GLN A 15 20.35 -22.78 3.96
N TYR A 16 19.40 -21.84 4.06
CA TYR A 16 19.66 -20.48 4.55
C TYR A 16 18.92 -20.13 5.87
N SER A 17 18.05 -21.02 6.36
CA SER A 17 17.25 -20.80 7.57
C SER A 17 16.84 -22.15 8.21
N GLN A 18 16.11 -22.12 9.34
CA GLN A 18 15.49 -23.33 9.91
C GLN A 18 14.20 -23.75 9.17
N GLY A 19 14.10 -23.45 7.87
CA GLY A 19 12.99 -23.84 7.01
C GLY A 19 12.97 -25.33 6.72
N LYS A 20 11.78 -25.87 6.40
CA LYS A 20 11.58 -27.27 5.98
C LYS A 20 11.14 -27.31 4.53
N LEU A 21 11.50 -28.37 3.80
CA LEU A 21 11.04 -28.57 2.42
C LEU A 21 9.51 -28.68 2.33
N ASP A 22 8.87 -29.25 3.34
CA ASP A 22 7.39 -29.31 3.44
C ASP A 22 6.73 -27.93 3.55
N TRP A 23 7.50 -26.85 3.73
CA TRP A 23 7.01 -25.47 3.74
C TRP A 23 7.21 -24.76 2.39
N ASP A 24 7.70 -25.46 1.36
CA ASP A 24 7.84 -24.89 0.01
C ASP A 24 6.47 -24.63 -0.61
N ASN A 25 6.18 -23.36 -0.90
CA ASN A 25 4.93 -22.93 -1.51
C ASN A 25 4.86 -23.14 -3.02
N THR A 26 5.95 -23.55 -3.68
CA THR A 26 6.03 -23.64 -5.15
C THR A 26 4.90 -24.46 -5.76
N GLN A 27 4.63 -25.66 -5.23
CA GLN A 27 3.55 -26.51 -5.75
C GLN A 27 2.15 -25.96 -5.44
N ASN A 28 1.97 -25.35 -4.25
CA ASN A 28 0.71 -24.71 -3.88
C ASN A 28 0.37 -23.56 -4.84
N MET A 29 1.36 -22.74 -5.20
CA MET A 29 1.17 -21.63 -6.15
C MET A 29 0.79 -22.13 -7.55
N LEU A 30 1.49 -23.15 -8.07
CA LEU A 30 1.18 -23.73 -9.38
C LEU A 30 -0.23 -24.32 -9.42
N GLU A 31 -0.63 -25.06 -8.39
CA GLU A 31 -1.98 -25.62 -8.31
C GLU A 31 -3.04 -24.53 -8.21
N GLN A 32 -2.81 -23.46 -7.44
CA GLN A 32 -3.71 -22.31 -7.40
C GLN A 32 -3.87 -21.64 -8.78
N LEU A 33 -2.78 -21.43 -9.52
CA LEU A 33 -2.84 -20.85 -10.86
C LEU A 33 -3.61 -21.75 -11.84
N ARG A 34 -3.41 -23.07 -11.77
CA ARG A 34 -4.16 -24.05 -12.57
C ARG A 34 -5.65 -24.02 -12.26
N LEU A 35 -6.02 -24.07 -10.98
CA LEU A 35 -7.41 -24.05 -10.52
C LEU A 35 -8.12 -22.73 -10.86
N ARG A 36 -7.42 -21.61 -10.76
CA ARG A 36 -7.92 -20.28 -11.17
C ARG A 36 -8.18 -20.19 -12.66
N HIS A 37 -7.29 -20.75 -13.48
CA HIS A 37 -7.51 -20.83 -14.92
C HIS A 37 -8.71 -21.74 -15.26
N GLU A 38 -8.82 -22.90 -14.59
CA GLU A 38 -9.97 -23.81 -14.71
C GLU A 38 -11.29 -23.12 -14.33
N GLU A 39 -11.31 -22.38 -13.22
CA GLU A 39 -12.45 -21.57 -12.77
C GLU A 39 -12.88 -20.53 -13.83
N ALA A 40 -11.93 -19.77 -14.37
CA ALA A 40 -12.19 -18.78 -15.41
C ALA A 40 -12.85 -19.40 -16.65
N ASN A 41 -12.28 -20.51 -17.14
CA ASN A 41 -12.82 -21.22 -18.29
C ASN A 41 -14.23 -21.78 -18.03
N MET A 42 -14.48 -22.32 -16.84
CA MET A 42 -15.83 -22.80 -16.45
C MET A 42 -16.87 -21.69 -16.42
N LEU A 43 -16.46 -20.45 -16.10
CA LEU A 43 -17.31 -19.27 -16.08
C LEU A 43 -17.37 -18.53 -17.43
N GLY A 44 -16.69 -19.03 -18.46
CA GLY A 44 -16.71 -18.49 -19.82
C GLY A 44 -15.74 -17.33 -20.08
N PHE A 45 -14.72 -17.16 -19.22
CA PHE A 45 -13.64 -16.19 -19.39
C PHE A 45 -12.37 -16.86 -19.95
N ASP A 46 -11.59 -16.14 -20.74
CA ASP A 46 -10.37 -16.66 -21.36
C ASP A 46 -9.23 -16.94 -20.36
N ASN A 47 -9.21 -16.20 -19.24
CA ASN A 47 -8.20 -16.32 -18.20
C ASN A 47 -8.69 -15.74 -16.88
N PHE A 48 -7.94 -15.98 -15.79
CA PHE A 48 -8.34 -15.53 -14.46
C PHE A 48 -8.29 -14.01 -14.30
N ALA A 49 -7.41 -13.30 -15.02
CA ALA A 49 -7.42 -11.84 -15.00
C ALA A 49 -8.75 -11.27 -15.53
N ALA A 50 -9.28 -11.80 -16.63
CA ALA A 50 -10.57 -11.40 -17.17
C ALA A 50 -11.73 -11.70 -16.20
N LEU A 51 -11.73 -12.88 -15.56
CA LEU A 51 -12.71 -13.20 -14.50
C LEU A 51 -12.59 -12.22 -13.33
N SER A 52 -11.37 -11.94 -12.89
CA SER A 52 -11.08 -11.06 -11.76
C SER A 52 -11.50 -9.60 -12.03
N LEU A 53 -11.52 -9.16 -13.30
CA LEU A 53 -11.98 -7.83 -13.70
C LEU A 53 -13.50 -7.67 -13.71
N ALA A 54 -14.28 -8.75 -13.79
CA ALA A 54 -15.73 -8.64 -13.94
C ALA A 54 -16.43 -7.76 -12.87
N PRO A 55 -16.01 -7.75 -11.58
CA PRO A 55 -16.53 -6.83 -10.57
C PRO A 55 -15.64 -5.59 -10.31
N LYS A 56 -14.69 -5.27 -11.19
CA LYS A 56 -13.73 -4.16 -11.04
C LYS A 56 -14.03 -2.99 -12.00
N MET A 57 -13.36 -1.86 -11.78
CA MET A 57 -13.50 -0.64 -12.56
C MET A 57 -12.75 -0.71 -13.90
N ALA A 58 -11.59 -1.36 -13.95
CA ALA A 58 -10.86 -1.57 -15.21
C ALA A 58 -11.68 -2.43 -16.18
N ASN A 59 -11.70 -2.03 -17.45
CA ASN A 59 -12.63 -2.54 -18.46
C ASN A 59 -12.19 -3.89 -19.03
N ASP A 60 -10.88 -4.06 -19.28
CA ASP A 60 -10.35 -5.26 -19.91
C ASP A 60 -8.89 -5.55 -19.53
N VAL A 61 -8.42 -6.71 -19.98
CA VAL A 61 -7.10 -7.22 -19.61
C VAL A 61 -5.97 -6.36 -20.16
N GLN A 62 -6.16 -5.79 -21.37
CA GLN A 62 -5.17 -4.99 -22.07
C GLN A 62 -5.03 -3.60 -21.45
N GLU A 63 -6.12 -3.01 -20.95
CA GLU A 63 -6.10 -1.71 -20.28
C GLU A 63 -5.18 -1.72 -19.06
N VAL A 64 -5.26 -2.75 -18.22
CA VAL A 64 -4.42 -2.86 -17.02
C VAL A 64 -2.96 -3.12 -17.38
N ASP A 65 -2.66 -3.98 -18.37
CA ASP A 65 -1.27 -4.21 -18.80
C ASP A 65 -0.68 -2.93 -19.40
N PHE A 66 -1.44 -2.20 -20.22
CA PHE A 66 -1.04 -0.90 -20.75
C PHE A 66 -0.81 0.14 -19.64
N PHE A 67 -1.72 0.24 -18.67
CA PHE A 67 -1.58 1.13 -17.52
C PHE A 67 -0.28 0.87 -16.76
N LEU A 68 -0.01 -0.39 -16.43
CA LEU A 68 1.19 -0.78 -15.68
C LEU A 68 2.47 -0.56 -16.49
N THR A 69 2.48 -0.91 -17.77
CA THR A 69 3.66 -0.76 -18.63
C THR A 69 3.97 0.71 -18.96
N ASP A 70 2.97 1.53 -19.27
CA ASP A 70 3.14 2.98 -19.46
C ASP A 70 3.67 3.65 -18.18
N PHE A 71 3.13 3.28 -17.02
CA PHE A 71 3.62 3.82 -15.75
C PHE A 71 5.06 3.35 -15.48
N ALA A 72 5.40 2.09 -15.78
CA ALA A 72 6.77 1.60 -15.63
C ALA A 72 7.75 2.44 -16.47
N HIS A 73 7.41 2.74 -17.74
CA HIS A 73 8.22 3.58 -18.61
C HIS A 73 8.42 4.99 -18.07
N LYS A 74 7.36 5.60 -17.52
CA LYS A 74 7.44 6.94 -16.90
C LYS A 74 8.29 6.95 -15.63
N ALA A 75 8.20 5.91 -14.80
CA ALA A 75 8.94 5.82 -13.53
C ALA A 75 10.41 5.42 -13.69
N LYS A 76 10.76 4.64 -14.72
CA LYS A 76 12.10 4.07 -14.91
C LYS A 76 13.24 5.11 -14.94
N PRO A 77 13.14 6.28 -15.61
CA PRO A 77 14.20 7.30 -15.56
C PRO A 77 14.45 7.89 -14.16
N PHE A 78 13.42 7.92 -13.30
CA PHE A 78 13.54 8.38 -11.92
C PHE A 78 14.20 7.30 -11.06
N ALA A 79 13.76 6.05 -11.22
CA ALA A 79 14.37 4.89 -10.57
C ALA A 79 15.86 4.72 -10.93
N GLN A 80 16.22 4.98 -12.19
CA GLN A 80 17.61 4.93 -12.63
C GLN A 80 18.46 5.98 -11.92
N ARG A 81 17.97 7.22 -11.80
CA ARG A 81 18.66 8.28 -11.06
C ARG A 81 18.83 7.93 -9.58
N ASP A 82 17.78 7.41 -8.95
CA ASP A 82 17.81 6.96 -7.55
C ASP A 82 18.87 5.86 -7.33
N TRP A 83 18.97 4.91 -8.27
CA TRP A 83 19.95 3.82 -8.23
C TRP A 83 21.38 4.30 -8.45
N ASP A 84 21.60 5.12 -9.49
CA ASP A 84 22.92 5.66 -9.82
C ASP A 84 23.48 6.46 -8.65
N GLU A 85 22.63 7.26 -8.02
CA GLU A 85 22.96 8.02 -6.83
C GLU A 85 23.30 7.14 -5.63
N LEU A 86 22.51 6.10 -5.38
CA LEU A 86 22.76 5.15 -4.30
C LEU A 86 24.10 4.41 -4.52
N CYS A 87 24.38 3.96 -5.74
CA CYS A 87 25.66 3.34 -6.08
C CYS A 87 26.84 4.31 -5.97
N GLN A 88 26.67 5.55 -6.41
CA GLN A 88 27.70 6.57 -6.29
C GLN A 88 28.03 6.85 -4.82
N PHE A 89 27.01 7.02 -3.98
CA PHE A 89 27.15 7.21 -2.54
C PHE A 89 27.85 6.03 -1.86
N ALA A 90 27.43 4.81 -2.17
CA ALA A 90 28.05 3.59 -1.66
C ALA A 90 29.55 3.54 -1.96
N LYS A 91 29.92 3.90 -3.20
CA LYS A 91 31.31 3.93 -3.65
C LYS A 91 32.13 5.02 -2.97
N THR A 92 31.65 6.27 -2.97
CA THR A 92 32.45 7.41 -2.51
C THR A 92 32.50 7.56 -1.00
N THR A 93 31.44 7.18 -0.30
CA THR A 93 31.27 7.47 1.12
C THR A 93 31.41 6.22 1.99
N LEU A 94 30.90 5.07 1.52
CA LEU A 94 30.90 3.82 2.30
C LEU A 94 32.03 2.85 1.92
N GLY A 95 32.80 3.16 0.88
CA GLY A 95 33.92 2.32 0.42
C GLY A 95 33.48 1.01 -0.24
N LEU A 96 32.22 0.93 -0.72
CA LEU A 96 31.71 -0.20 -1.50
C LEU A 96 32.12 -0.05 -2.97
N GLU A 97 33.44 -0.12 -3.23
CA GLU A 97 34.02 0.06 -4.57
C GLU A 97 33.55 -0.99 -5.59
N ASP A 98 33.13 -2.13 -5.05
CA ASP A 98 32.79 -3.35 -5.74
C ASP A 98 31.34 -3.41 -6.25
N GLY A 99 30.53 -2.41 -5.90
CA GLY A 99 29.10 -2.34 -6.18
C GLY A 99 28.24 -2.47 -4.92
N VAL A 100 26.93 -2.26 -5.08
CA VAL A 100 25.94 -2.44 -4.01
C VAL A 100 25.28 -3.79 -4.19
N GLU A 101 25.39 -4.66 -3.19
CA GLU A 101 24.70 -5.95 -3.20
C GLU A 101 23.27 -5.81 -2.66
N PRO A 102 22.38 -6.78 -2.93
CA PRO A 102 20.97 -6.70 -2.51
C PRO A 102 20.77 -6.53 -1.00
N TRP A 103 21.68 -7.04 -0.17
CA TRP A 103 21.66 -6.87 1.28
C TRP A 103 22.24 -5.52 1.75
N ASP A 104 22.96 -4.81 0.88
CA ASP A 104 23.49 -3.48 1.17
C ASP A 104 22.43 -2.40 0.91
N ASN A 105 21.51 -2.62 -0.03
CA ASN A 105 20.52 -1.63 -0.50
C ASN A 105 19.86 -0.82 0.64
N ALA A 106 19.24 -1.50 1.60
CA ALA A 106 18.54 -0.83 2.70
C ALA A 106 19.50 -0.04 3.62
N PHE A 107 20.70 -0.57 3.86
CA PHE A 107 21.72 0.10 4.67
C PHE A 107 22.25 1.35 3.97
N VAL A 108 22.60 1.25 2.69
CA VAL A 108 23.12 2.36 1.89
C VAL A 108 22.05 3.44 1.73
N ALA A 109 20.80 3.06 1.44
CA ALA A 109 19.67 3.99 1.34
C ALA A 109 19.48 4.80 2.63
N GLU A 110 19.52 4.14 3.79
CA GLU A 110 19.39 4.80 5.08
C GLU A 110 20.56 5.76 5.36
N ARG A 111 21.79 5.36 5.03
CA ARG A 111 22.96 6.24 5.16
C ARG A 111 22.89 7.45 4.24
N LEU A 112 22.45 7.26 3.00
CA LEU A 112 22.22 8.34 2.03
C LEU A 112 21.12 9.29 2.52
N LYS A 113 20.01 8.77 3.03
CA LYS A 113 18.90 9.56 3.61
C LYS A 113 19.40 10.40 4.79
N GLN A 114 20.17 9.81 5.71
CA GLN A 114 20.75 10.50 6.86
C GLN A 114 21.70 11.63 6.44
N GLU A 115 22.62 11.38 5.51
CA GLU A 115 23.57 12.39 5.03
C GLU A 115 22.85 13.54 4.32
N ARG A 116 21.85 13.23 3.51
CA ARG A 116 21.11 14.22 2.72
C ARG A 116 20.23 15.12 3.56
N TYR A 117 19.44 14.54 4.47
CA TYR A 117 18.36 15.27 5.13
C TYR A 117 18.67 15.63 6.57
N SER A 118 19.75 15.10 7.16
CA SER A 118 20.22 15.46 8.50
C SER A 118 19.14 15.38 9.58
N PHE A 119 18.29 14.36 9.54
CA PHE A 119 17.35 14.02 10.63
C PHE A 119 17.36 12.53 10.93
N SER A 120 16.98 12.18 12.16
CA SER A 120 16.84 10.79 12.60
C SER A 120 15.37 10.45 12.83
N GLU A 121 14.92 9.29 12.36
CA GLU A 121 13.56 8.81 12.65
C GLU A 121 13.32 8.62 14.16
N ASN A 122 14.39 8.34 14.92
CA ASN A 122 14.29 8.25 16.38
C ASN A 122 14.05 9.59 17.07
N GLU A 123 14.59 10.68 16.51
CA GLU A 123 14.31 12.05 16.96
C GLU A 123 12.88 12.43 16.57
N LEU A 124 12.50 12.17 15.32
CA LEU A 124 11.20 12.54 14.79
C LEU A 124 10.04 11.86 15.53
N LYS A 125 10.12 10.55 15.77
CA LYS A 125 9.03 9.82 16.44
C LYS A 125 8.72 10.38 17.84
N GLN A 126 9.66 11.06 18.50
CA GLN A 126 9.40 11.70 19.80
C GLN A 126 8.30 12.77 19.73
N TYR A 127 7.98 13.29 18.55
CA TYR A 127 6.92 14.26 18.33
C TYR A 127 5.54 13.64 18.05
N PHE A 128 5.46 12.32 17.89
CA PHE A 128 4.23 11.60 17.59
C PHE A 128 3.78 10.65 18.72
N PRO A 129 3.44 11.16 19.93
CA PRO A 129 2.68 10.37 20.89
C PRO A 129 1.31 9.99 20.31
N LEU A 130 0.94 8.70 20.37
CA LEU A 130 -0.31 8.22 19.76
C LEU A 130 -1.57 9.04 20.13
N PRO A 131 -1.80 9.44 21.40
CA PRO A 131 -2.97 10.27 21.73
C PRO A 131 -2.99 11.61 20.98
N LYS A 132 -1.83 12.24 20.80
CA LYS A 132 -1.72 13.53 20.10
C LYS A 132 -1.95 13.36 18.59
N VAL A 133 -1.51 12.23 18.04
CA VAL A 133 -1.80 11.85 16.65
C VAL A 133 -3.30 11.66 16.43
N LEU A 134 -3.97 10.95 17.35
CA LEU A 134 -5.42 10.74 17.29
C LEU A 134 -6.20 12.05 17.36
N ASP A 135 -5.82 12.98 18.23
CA ASP A 135 -6.43 14.32 18.29
C ASP A 135 -6.35 15.04 16.93
N GLY A 136 -5.19 14.98 16.27
CA GLY A 136 -4.97 15.58 14.96
C GLY A 136 -5.78 14.92 13.85
N LEU A 137 -5.75 13.58 13.79
CA LEU A 137 -6.53 12.78 12.85
C LEU A 137 -8.03 13.05 12.99
N PHE A 138 -8.56 13.03 14.22
CA PHE A 138 -9.97 13.33 14.46
C PHE A 138 -10.28 14.78 14.12
N GLY A 139 -9.37 15.72 14.39
CA GLY A 139 -9.49 17.10 13.94
C GLY A 139 -9.73 17.21 12.42
N VAL A 140 -8.89 16.55 11.62
CA VAL A 140 -9.02 16.50 10.15
C VAL A 140 -10.39 15.91 9.75
N ILE A 141 -10.73 14.75 10.28
CA ILE A 141 -11.98 14.04 9.96
C ILE A 141 -13.21 14.88 10.29
N GLN A 142 -13.24 15.49 11.47
CA GLN A 142 -14.38 16.30 11.92
C GLN A 142 -14.53 17.56 11.07
N THR A 143 -13.42 18.19 10.67
CA THR A 143 -13.44 19.37 9.77
C THR A 143 -13.93 19.00 8.37
N LEU A 144 -13.33 17.98 7.75
CA LEU A 144 -13.64 17.63 6.36
C LEU A 144 -15.03 17.02 6.20
N PHE A 145 -15.43 16.17 7.14
CA PHE A 145 -16.63 15.35 6.98
C PHE A 145 -17.78 15.78 7.89
N SER A 146 -17.65 16.90 8.61
CA SER A 146 -18.71 17.48 9.43
C SER A 146 -19.34 16.46 10.39
N VAL A 147 -18.47 15.74 11.10
CA VAL A 147 -18.84 14.76 12.14
C VAL A 147 -18.16 15.14 13.46
N ARG A 148 -18.54 14.46 14.55
CA ARG A 148 -17.88 14.52 15.86
C ARG A 148 -17.45 13.12 16.26
N ILE A 149 -16.20 12.97 16.70
CA ILE A 149 -15.65 11.72 17.22
C ILE A 149 -15.46 11.88 18.71
N GLU A 150 -16.04 10.96 19.47
CA GLU A 150 -15.98 10.94 20.93
C GLU A 150 -15.64 9.54 21.41
N ALA A 151 -14.92 9.43 22.53
CA ALA A 151 -14.69 8.14 23.18
C ALA A 151 -16.03 7.46 23.50
N ALA A 152 -16.08 6.14 23.27
CA ALA A 152 -17.20 5.29 23.63
C ALA A 152 -16.77 4.24 24.67
N ASP A 153 -17.75 3.66 25.34
CA ASP A 153 -17.57 2.58 26.30
C ASP A 153 -18.22 1.30 25.73
N LEU A 154 -17.56 0.72 24.73
CA LEU A 154 -17.98 -0.54 24.12
C LEU A 154 -17.23 -1.73 24.74
N PRO A 155 -17.85 -2.93 24.81
CA PRO A 155 -17.14 -4.14 25.21
C PRO A 155 -15.92 -4.38 24.32
N SER A 156 -14.77 -4.66 24.94
CA SER A 156 -13.48 -4.87 24.25
C SER A 156 -12.89 -6.25 24.56
N TRP A 157 -12.02 -6.74 23.67
CA TRP A 157 -11.32 -8.04 23.82
C TRP A 157 -9.92 -7.92 24.45
N HIS A 158 -9.44 -6.69 24.66
CA HIS A 158 -8.11 -6.43 25.21
C HIS A 158 -8.07 -5.03 25.84
N ASP A 159 -7.28 -4.84 26.88
CA ASP A 159 -7.20 -3.58 27.65
C ASP A 159 -6.67 -2.39 26.83
N ASP A 160 -5.88 -2.68 25.79
CA ASP A 160 -5.33 -1.66 24.88
C ASP A 160 -6.30 -1.21 23.76
N VAL A 161 -7.45 -1.88 23.62
CA VAL A 161 -8.43 -1.55 22.58
C VAL A 161 -9.23 -0.32 23.01
N GLN A 162 -9.23 0.69 22.16
CA GLN A 162 -10.00 1.92 22.34
C GLN A 162 -11.28 1.84 21.50
N SER A 163 -12.35 2.49 21.94
CA SER A 163 -13.61 2.55 21.18
C SER A 163 -14.14 3.97 21.09
N PHE A 164 -14.78 4.29 19.96
CA PHE A 164 -15.22 5.63 19.63
C PHE A 164 -16.60 5.61 18.97
N SER A 165 -17.35 6.69 19.16
CA SER A 165 -18.60 6.97 18.46
C SER A 165 -18.39 8.10 17.46
N VAL A 166 -19.05 7.98 16.30
CA VAL A 166 -19.10 9.02 15.27
C VAL A 166 -20.52 9.59 15.24
N LYS A 167 -20.65 10.89 15.49
CA LYS A 167 -21.93 11.61 15.52
C LYS A 167 -22.00 12.63 14.39
N ASP A 168 -23.21 12.89 13.89
CA ASP A 168 -23.43 14.06 13.03
C ASP A 168 -23.45 15.37 13.84
N LEU A 169 -23.63 16.50 13.15
CA LEU A 169 -23.66 17.82 13.79
C LEU A 169 -24.89 18.02 14.70
N ASP A 170 -25.97 17.27 14.46
CA ASP A 170 -27.20 17.27 15.27
C ASP A 170 -27.06 16.40 16.53
N GLY A 171 -25.96 15.65 16.65
CA GLY A 171 -25.64 14.79 17.80
C GLY A 171 -26.16 13.36 17.66
N ASN A 172 -26.71 12.96 16.52
CA ASN A 172 -27.17 11.59 16.29
C ASN A 172 -25.96 10.68 16.03
N ILE A 173 -25.98 9.49 16.63
CA ILE A 173 -24.95 8.48 16.41
C ILE A 173 -25.10 7.92 15.00
N ARG A 174 -24.02 8.02 14.22
CA ARG A 174 -23.92 7.51 12.85
C ARG A 174 -23.13 6.23 12.77
N ALA A 175 -22.12 6.05 13.62
CA ALA A 175 -21.23 4.91 13.56
C ALA A 175 -20.50 4.66 14.90
N TYR A 176 -19.88 3.49 15.02
CA TYR A 176 -18.85 3.23 16.03
C TYR A 176 -17.61 2.62 15.40
N PHE A 177 -16.45 2.77 16.03
CA PHE A 177 -15.28 1.99 15.66
C PHE A 177 -14.40 1.65 16.84
N TYR A 178 -13.62 0.59 16.68
CA TYR A 178 -12.55 0.21 17.61
C TYR A 178 -11.20 0.52 16.99
N LEU A 179 -10.23 0.90 17.83
CA LEU A 179 -8.82 0.97 17.48
C LEU A 179 -8.05 -0.03 18.33
N ASP A 180 -7.36 -0.97 17.68
CA ASP A 180 -6.46 -1.93 18.30
C ASP A 180 -5.01 -1.64 17.83
N PRO A 181 -4.27 -0.76 18.54
CA PRO A 181 -3.10 -0.08 17.95
C PRO A 181 -1.80 -0.89 18.06
N TYR A 182 -1.61 -1.71 19.09
CA TYR A 182 -0.29 -2.24 19.43
C TYR A 182 -0.05 -3.67 18.94
N ALA A 183 1.20 -3.95 18.62
CA ALA A 183 1.68 -5.30 18.34
C ALA A 183 1.72 -6.15 19.63
N ARG A 184 1.26 -7.41 19.54
CA ARG A 184 1.35 -8.40 20.63
C ARG A 184 1.37 -9.84 20.11
N PRO A 185 1.92 -10.80 20.86
CA PRO A 185 1.91 -12.21 20.47
C PRO A 185 0.49 -12.72 20.17
N GLY A 186 0.34 -13.47 19.07
CA GLY A 186 -0.94 -14.03 18.63
C GLY A 186 -1.84 -13.09 17.81
N LYS A 187 -1.50 -11.79 17.72
CA LYS A 187 -2.17 -10.85 16.80
C LYS A 187 -1.55 -10.94 15.40
N ARG A 188 -2.40 -10.92 14.36
CA ARG A 188 -1.96 -10.82 12.96
C ARG A 188 -1.13 -9.54 12.76
N GLY A 189 -0.02 -9.64 12.04
CA GLY A 189 0.83 -8.49 11.72
C GLY A 189 0.26 -7.62 10.59
N GLY A 190 0.86 -6.44 10.38
CA GLY A 190 0.41 -5.45 9.39
C GLY A 190 -0.55 -4.42 9.99
N ALA A 191 -1.24 -3.68 9.12
CA ALA A 191 -2.40 -2.88 9.49
C ALA A 191 -3.56 -3.27 8.55
N TRP A 192 -4.78 -3.18 9.06
CA TRP A 192 -5.99 -3.40 8.28
C TRP A 192 -7.21 -2.80 8.96
N MET A 193 -8.20 -2.51 8.12
CA MET A 193 -9.56 -2.23 8.52
C MET A 193 -10.44 -3.46 8.23
N ASP A 194 -11.42 -3.70 9.10
CA ASP A 194 -12.43 -4.74 8.89
C ASP A 194 -13.80 -4.25 9.37
N ASP A 195 -14.88 -4.72 8.76
CA ASP A 195 -16.23 -4.39 9.21
C ASP A 195 -16.73 -5.39 10.26
N ALA A 196 -17.11 -4.87 11.42
CA ALA A 196 -17.78 -5.67 12.44
C ALA A 196 -19.29 -5.81 12.14
N ARG A 197 -19.85 -4.74 11.56
CA ARG A 197 -21.26 -4.63 11.23
C ARG A 197 -21.47 -3.56 10.15
N GLY A 198 -22.13 -3.90 9.05
CA GLY A 198 -22.54 -2.94 8.02
C GLY A 198 -23.80 -2.13 8.38
N ARG A 199 -23.94 -0.96 7.75
CA ARG A 199 -25.19 -0.17 7.80
C ARG A 199 -26.27 -0.89 6.99
N ARG A 200 -27.48 -0.92 7.52
CA ARG A 200 -28.68 -1.34 6.76
C ARG A 200 -29.94 -0.83 7.40
N GLU A 201 -31.01 -0.76 6.62
CA GLU A 201 -32.36 -0.60 7.16
C GLU A 201 -32.95 -1.97 7.51
N LEU A 202 -33.47 -2.09 8.72
CA LEU A 202 -34.12 -3.30 9.23
C LEU A 202 -35.59 -3.33 8.80
N PRO A 203 -36.26 -4.50 8.81
CA PRO A 203 -37.67 -4.59 8.39
C PRO A 203 -38.65 -3.71 9.18
N ASN A 204 -38.28 -3.27 10.38
CA ASN A 204 -39.05 -2.35 11.22
C ASN A 204 -38.79 -0.87 10.91
N GLY A 205 -37.95 -0.54 9.92
CA GLY A 205 -37.56 0.81 9.54
C GLY A 205 -36.40 1.40 10.36
N GLU A 206 -35.85 0.66 11.33
CA GLU A 206 -34.70 1.12 12.10
C GLU A 206 -33.39 0.99 11.30
N ILE A 207 -32.49 1.95 11.45
CA ILE A 207 -31.17 1.89 10.85
C ILE A 207 -30.20 1.16 11.79
N GLN A 208 -29.65 0.05 11.31
CA GLN A 208 -28.53 -0.64 11.95
C GLN A 208 -27.27 0.22 11.82
N ILE A 209 -26.72 0.66 12.95
CA ILE A 209 -25.50 1.49 12.99
C ILE A 209 -24.26 0.68 12.58
N PRO A 210 -23.46 1.12 11.59
CA PRO A 210 -22.23 0.44 11.20
C PRO A 210 -21.16 0.48 12.31
N VAL A 211 -20.33 -0.55 12.34
CA VAL A 211 -19.19 -0.70 13.27
C VAL A 211 -17.97 -1.20 12.51
N ALA A 212 -16.81 -0.59 12.74
CA ALA A 212 -15.52 -0.96 12.13
C ALA A 212 -14.46 -1.32 13.17
N TYR A 213 -13.50 -2.14 12.75
CA TYR A 213 -12.24 -2.39 13.42
C TYR A 213 -11.11 -1.69 12.66
N LEU A 214 -10.34 -0.85 13.35
CA LEU A 214 -9.07 -0.33 12.87
C LEU A 214 -7.96 -1.04 13.64
N VAL A 215 -7.13 -1.80 12.95
CA VAL A 215 -6.08 -2.61 13.58
C VAL A 215 -4.72 -2.18 13.05
N CYS A 216 -3.83 -1.81 13.97
CA CYS A 216 -2.43 -1.50 13.66
C CYS A 216 -1.49 -2.39 14.49
N ASN A 217 -0.18 -2.27 14.27
CA ASN A 217 0.83 -3.04 15.01
C ASN A 217 1.99 -2.15 15.48
N PHE A 218 1.66 -1.00 16.09
CA PHE A 218 2.65 -0.07 16.63
C PHE A 218 3.38 -0.66 17.83
N ALA A 219 4.56 -0.10 18.14
CA ALA A 219 5.31 -0.49 19.32
C ALA A 219 4.47 -0.27 20.59
N PRO A 220 4.31 -1.28 21.46
CA PRO A 220 3.53 -1.13 22.68
C PRO A 220 4.24 -0.19 23.67
N PRO A 221 3.50 0.37 24.65
CA PRO A 221 4.09 1.13 25.75
C PRO A 221 5.19 0.34 26.46
N VAL A 222 6.34 0.97 26.72
CA VAL A 222 7.48 0.34 27.40
C VAL A 222 7.72 0.93 28.78
N LYS A 223 8.07 0.10 29.75
CA LYS A 223 8.52 0.56 31.07
C LYS A 223 10.02 0.76 31.06
N VAL A 224 10.49 1.99 31.25
CA VAL A 224 11.90 2.34 31.40
C VAL A 224 12.13 2.78 32.84
N ASN A 225 12.99 2.07 33.58
CA ASN A 225 13.26 2.32 35.00
C ASN A 225 11.98 2.36 35.88
N GLY A 226 11.01 1.49 35.59
CA GLY A 226 9.74 1.43 36.30
C GLY A 226 8.70 2.50 35.88
N VAL A 227 9.07 3.46 35.04
CA VAL A 227 8.18 4.50 34.51
C VAL A 227 7.65 4.04 33.15
N LEU A 228 6.32 4.00 33.01
CA LEU A 228 5.67 3.73 31.72
C LEU A 228 5.91 4.93 30.80
N ARG A 229 6.64 4.72 29.71
CA ARG A 229 6.80 5.71 28.64
C ARG A 229 5.59 5.60 27.71
N PRO A 230 4.92 6.72 27.38
CA PRO A 230 3.86 6.69 26.39
C PRO A 230 4.44 6.25 25.03
N PRO A 231 3.68 5.46 24.25
CA PRO A 231 4.16 4.99 22.95
C PRO A 231 4.26 6.17 21.99
N THR A 232 5.38 6.21 21.30
CA THR A 232 5.64 7.12 20.19
C THR A 232 5.67 6.30 18.92
N ILE A 233 5.07 6.83 17.86
CA ILE A 233 4.97 6.13 16.58
C ILE A 233 5.78 6.87 15.51
N THR A 234 6.21 6.16 14.49
CA THR A 234 6.94 6.76 13.36
C THR A 234 6.00 7.58 12.47
N HIS A 235 6.55 8.39 11.55
CA HIS A 235 5.71 9.09 10.58
C HIS A 235 5.00 8.10 9.63
N ASP A 236 5.64 6.99 9.27
CA ASP A 236 5.02 5.90 8.50
C ASP A 236 3.86 5.24 9.27
N ASP A 237 3.98 5.08 10.58
CA ASP A 237 2.86 4.61 11.42
C ASP A 237 1.68 5.61 11.44
N VAL A 238 1.96 6.92 11.38
CA VAL A 238 0.93 7.96 11.25
C VAL A 238 0.23 7.82 9.90
N ILE A 239 0.98 7.69 8.81
CA ILE A 239 0.44 7.47 7.45
C ILE A 239 -0.43 6.22 7.44
N THR A 240 0.06 5.13 8.03
CA THR A 240 -0.69 3.86 8.18
C THR A 240 -2.00 4.07 8.93
N LEU A 241 -1.99 4.83 10.03
CA LEU A 241 -3.23 5.12 10.77
C LEU A 241 -4.24 5.93 9.95
N PHE A 242 -3.78 6.90 9.16
CA PHE A 242 -4.61 7.68 8.25
C PHE A 242 -5.18 6.80 7.13
N HIS A 243 -4.36 5.90 6.57
CA HIS A 243 -4.76 4.91 5.58
C HIS A 243 -5.93 4.05 6.09
N GLU A 244 -5.76 3.38 7.24
CA GLU A 244 -6.84 2.54 7.80
C GLU A 244 -8.08 3.35 8.15
N SER A 245 -7.90 4.59 8.59
CA SER A 245 -9.02 5.49 8.87
C SER A 245 -9.80 5.84 7.61
N GLY A 246 -9.16 5.94 6.45
CA GLY A 246 -9.84 6.15 5.17
C GLY A 246 -10.79 5.01 4.80
N HIS A 247 -10.36 3.75 4.95
CA HIS A 247 -11.26 2.60 4.83
C HIS A 247 -12.39 2.65 5.86
N GLY A 248 -12.05 2.95 7.12
CA GLY A 248 -13.01 3.13 8.21
C GLY A 248 -14.09 4.14 7.84
N LEU A 249 -13.70 5.31 7.35
CA LEU A 249 -14.63 6.38 6.96
C LEU A 249 -15.57 5.96 5.82
N HIS A 250 -15.06 5.23 4.82
CA HIS A 250 -15.89 4.74 3.72
C HIS A 250 -16.99 3.79 4.21
N HIS A 251 -16.66 2.93 5.18
CA HIS A 251 -17.65 2.06 5.81
C HIS A 251 -18.61 2.81 6.73
N LEU A 252 -18.09 3.69 7.59
CA LEU A 252 -18.82 4.30 8.70
C LEU A 252 -19.74 5.44 8.25
N LEU A 253 -19.41 6.15 7.16
CA LEU A 253 -20.16 7.33 6.70
C LEU A 253 -21.17 7.01 5.59
N THR A 254 -21.22 5.78 5.09
CA THR A 254 -22.20 5.34 4.10
C THR A 254 -23.64 5.69 4.51
N GLN A 255 -24.47 6.10 3.54
CA GLN A 255 -25.91 6.30 3.70
C GLN A 255 -26.75 5.24 2.99
N VAL A 256 -26.08 4.23 2.42
CA VAL A 256 -26.74 3.11 1.74
C VAL A 256 -27.40 2.19 2.76
N SER A 257 -28.68 1.85 2.52
CA SER A 257 -29.46 0.97 3.41
C SER A 257 -29.45 -0.50 2.98
N ALA A 258 -29.01 -0.79 1.75
CA ALA A 258 -28.89 -2.15 1.23
C ALA A 258 -27.52 -2.73 1.59
N LEU A 259 -27.49 -3.73 2.48
CA LEU A 259 -26.25 -4.26 3.05
C LEU A 259 -25.22 -4.71 1.99
N GLY A 260 -25.67 -5.34 0.91
CA GLY A 260 -24.79 -5.86 -0.15
C GLY A 260 -24.02 -4.80 -0.93
N VAL A 261 -24.39 -3.53 -0.79
CA VAL A 261 -23.74 -2.37 -1.44
C VAL A 261 -23.46 -1.23 -0.45
N SER A 262 -23.49 -1.54 0.86
CA SER A 262 -23.30 -0.55 1.93
C SER A 262 -21.86 -0.51 2.41
N GLY A 263 -21.37 0.70 2.67
CA GLY A 263 -19.99 0.92 3.10
C GLY A 263 -19.05 0.55 1.98
N ILE A 264 -18.07 -0.31 2.28
CA ILE A 264 -17.12 -0.83 1.29
C ILE A 264 -17.69 -2.00 0.47
N ASN A 265 -18.86 -2.55 0.83
CA ASN A 265 -19.46 -3.66 0.08
C ASN A 265 -19.90 -3.20 -1.31
N GLY A 266 -19.61 -4.03 -2.31
CA GLY A 266 -19.98 -3.77 -3.71
C GLY A 266 -19.17 -2.67 -4.39
N VAL A 267 -18.21 -2.03 -3.69
CA VAL A 267 -17.23 -1.12 -4.31
C VAL A 267 -16.24 -1.95 -5.12
N GLU A 268 -15.95 -1.51 -6.33
CA GLU A 268 -14.97 -2.14 -7.20
C GLU A 268 -13.58 -2.19 -6.52
N TRP A 269 -12.93 -3.35 -6.57
CA TRP A 269 -11.72 -3.62 -5.76
C TRP A 269 -10.53 -2.71 -6.12
N ASP A 270 -10.44 -2.24 -7.36
CA ASP A 270 -9.45 -1.27 -7.84
C ASP A 270 -9.77 0.19 -7.49
N ALA A 271 -10.89 0.44 -6.80
CA ALA A 271 -11.25 1.73 -6.21
C ALA A 271 -11.35 1.69 -4.67
N VAL A 272 -11.33 0.51 -4.03
CA VAL A 272 -11.51 0.39 -2.56
C VAL A 272 -10.42 1.10 -1.76
N GLU A 273 -9.22 1.21 -2.35
CA GLU A 273 -8.03 1.89 -1.79
C GLU A 273 -8.06 3.41 -1.99
N LEU A 274 -9.04 3.96 -2.71
CA LEU A 274 -9.12 5.40 -2.96
C LEU A 274 -9.25 6.18 -1.64
N PRO A 275 -10.16 5.84 -0.70
CA PRO A 275 -10.31 6.61 0.53
C PRO A 275 -9.17 6.47 1.52
N SER A 276 -8.53 5.30 1.57
CA SER A 276 -7.37 5.04 2.44
C SER A 276 -6.18 5.89 1.99
N GLN A 277 -5.75 5.75 0.74
CA GLN A 277 -4.64 6.52 0.17
C GLN A 277 -4.92 8.03 0.10
N PHE A 278 -6.18 8.43 -0.07
CA PHE A 278 -6.57 9.84 -0.03
C PHE A 278 -6.20 10.47 1.32
N MET A 279 -6.49 9.79 2.43
CA MET A 279 -6.22 10.30 3.77
C MET A 279 -4.72 10.47 4.06
N GLU A 280 -3.85 9.64 3.47
CA GLU A 280 -2.40 9.71 3.65
C GLU A 280 -1.81 11.07 3.24
N ASN A 281 -2.42 11.76 2.28
CA ASN A 281 -1.92 13.04 1.79
C ASN A 281 -1.88 14.13 2.87
N PHE A 282 -2.85 14.12 3.80
CA PHE A 282 -2.89 15.08 4.90
C PHE A 282 -1.73 14.93 5.89
N CYS A 283 -1.07 13.76 5.92
CA CYS A 283 0.12 13.54 6.73
C CYS A 283 1.36 14.32 6.25
N TRP A 284 1.25 15.06 5.15
CA TRP A 284 2.33 15.88 4.58
C TRP A 284 2.06 17.38 4.65
N GLU A 285 0.94 17.78 5.25
CA GLU A 285 0.51 19.17 5.32
C GLU A 285 0.90 19.79 6.66
N TRP A 286 1.62 20.92 6.63
CA TRP A 286 2.08 21.58 7.86
C TRP A 286 0.91 21.91 8.81
N GLU A 287 -0.19 22.45 8.27
CA GLU A 287 -1.36 22.85 9.06
C GLU A 287 -2.08 21.67 9.76
N VAL A 288 -1.78 20.45 9.33
CA VAL A 288 -2.26 19.19 9.88
C VAL A 288 -1.24 18.63 10.86
N LEU A 289 0.02 18.49 10.43
CA LEU A 289 1.13 17.95 11.22
C LEU A 289 1.41 18.74 12.51
N GLU A 290 1.39 20.07 12.45
CA GLU A 290 1.63 20.92 13.62
C GLU A 290 0.61 20.62 14.75
N LYS A 291 -0.63 20.30 14.39
CA LYS A 291 -1.71 20.03 15.36
C LYS A 291 -1.67 18.62 15.94
N MET A 292 -1.08 17.68 15.21
CA MET A 292 -0.96 16.26 15.62
C MET A 292 0.36 15.94 16.32
N THR A 293 1.24 16.92 16.50
CA THR A 293 2.57 16.71 17.09
C THR A 293 2.77 17.46 18.40
N ALA A 294 3.54 16.84 19.29
CA ALA A 294 4.10 17.45 20.50
C ALA A 294 5.22 16.54 21.02
N HIS A 295 6.38 17.12 21.36
CA HIS A 295 7.50 16.34 21.88
C HIS A 295 7.10 15.65 23.19
N VAL A 296 7.26 14.33 23.25
CA VAL A 296 6.78 13.46 24.35
C VAL A 296 7.20 13.92 25.74
N ASP A 297 8.44 14.38 25.91
CA ASP A 297 8.94 14.84 27.21
C ASP A 297 8.73 16.35 27.48
N SER A 298 8.80 17.20 26.46
CA SER A 298 8.84 18.68 26.66
C SER A 298 7.54 19.39 26.29
N GLY A 299 6.62 18.71 25.59
CA GLY A 299 5.38 19.29 25.06
C GLY A 299 5.58 20.32 23.94
N LYS A 300 6.82 20.59 23.52
CA LYS A 300 7.12 21.57 22.46
C LYS A 300 6.58 21.08 21.09
N PRO A 301 6.11 21.99 20.22
CA PRO A 301 5.64 21.64 18.88
C PRO A 301 6.79 21.09 18.03
N LEU A 302 6.45 20.37 16.95
CA LEU A 302 7.40 19.97 15.93
C LEU A 302 8.10 21.22 15.35
N PRO A 303 9.45 21.28 15.32
CA PRO A 303 10.13 22.40 14.68
C PRO A 303 9.83 22.44 13.17
N GLN A 304 9.51 23.62 12.63
CA GLN A 304 9.30 23.82 11.19
C GLN A 304 10.49 23.31 10.36
N GLU A 305 11.72 23.50 10.86
CA GLU A 305 12.93 23.01 10.18
C GLU A 305 12.94 21.48 10.06
N LEU A 306 12.51 20.76 11.11
CA LEU A 306 12.43 19.30 11.08
C LEU A 306 11.32 18.84 10.11
N PHE A 307 10.17 19.52 10.09
CA PHE A 307 9.15 19.27 9.08
C PHE A 307 9.66 19.48 7.65
N ASN A 308 10.36 20.58 7.37
CA ASN A 308 10.89 20.86 6.05
C ASN A 308 11.89 19.78 5.59
N LYS A 309 12.68 19.21 6.52
CA LYS A 309 13.58 18.07 6.23
C LYS A 309 12.82 16.81 5.85
N ILE A 310 11.73 16.50 6.54
CA ILE A 310 10.87 15.34 6.24
C ILE A 310 10.17 15.54 4.89
N LEU A 311 9.65 16.74 4.64
CA LEU A 311 9.02 17.08 3.36
C LEU A 311 10.01 16.96 2.19
N ALA A 312 11.26 17.41 2.37
CA ALA A 312 12.31 17.23 1.37
C ALA A 312 12.66 15.74 1.14
N ALA A 313 12.47 14.90 2.15
CA ALA A 313 12.66 13.45 2.08
C ALA A 313 11.43 12.67 1.58
N LYS A 314 10.26 13.32 1.42
CA LYS A 314 9.00 12.68 1.01
C LYS A 314 9.16 11.78 -0.22
N ASN A 315 9.86 12.28 -1.23
CA ASN A 315 10.05 11.59 -2.51
C ASN A 315 11.43 10.92 -2.63
N PHE A 316 12.14 10.73 -1.51
CA PHE A 316 13.44 10.05 -1.52
C PHE A 316 13.30 8.64 -2.07
N GLN A 317 14.00 8.36 -3.17
CA GLN A 317 13.98 7.08 -3.87
C GLN A 317 12.60 6.60 -4.35
N ASN A 318 11.65 7.53 -4.55
CA ASN A 318 10.30 7.17 -4.95
C ASN A 318 10.25 6.55 -6.36
N GLY A 319 11.23 6.82 -7.23
CA GLY A 319 11.36 6.14 -8.51
C GLY A 319 11.57 4.64 -8.32
N LEU A 320 12.55 4.24 -7.49
CA LEU A 320 12.81 2.84 -7.15
C LEU A 320 11.61 2.17 -6.47
N MET A 321 10.96 2.84 -5.52
CA MET A 321 9.81 2.30 -4.80
C MET A 321 8.60 2.09 -5.73
N THR A 322 8.32 3.06 -6.60
CA THR A 322 7.23 2.99 -7.59
C THR A 322 7.47 1.82 -8.54
N LEU A 323 8.67 1.70 -9.08
CA LEU A 323 9.02 0.65 -10.02
C LEU A 323 8.93 -0.75 -9.39
N ARG A 324 9.35 -0.89 -8.13
CA ARG A 324 9.18 -2.13 -7.36
C ARG A 324 7.71 -2.54 -7.28
N GLN A 325 6.80 -1.61 -6.97
CA GLN A 325 5.36 -1.89 -6.90
C GLN A 325 4.78 -2.27 -8.26
N ILE A 326 5.22 -1.62 -9.34
CA ILE A 326 4.77 -1.94 -10.69
C ILE A 326 5.25 -3.33 -11.12
N VAL A 327 6.51 -3.70 -10.83
CA VAL A 327 7.03 -5.06 -11.12
C VAL A 327 6.24 -6.13 -10.38
N MET A 328 5.86 -5.89 -9.11
CA MET A 328 4.99 -6.80 -8.36
C MET A 328 3.60 -6.91 -8.99
N SER A 329 3.03 -5.79 -9.44
CA SER A 329 1.71 -5.73 -10.09
C SER A 329 1.71 -6.44 -11.44
N LEU A 330 2.71 -6.21 -12.29
CA LEU A 330 2.87 -6.89 -13.56
C LEU A 330 3.10 -8.38 -13.37
N THR A 331 3.84 -8.78 -12.34
CA THR A 331 4.07 -10.20 -12.02
C THR A 331 2.75 -10.89 -11.69
N ASP A 332 1.95 -10.31 -10.79
CA ASP A 332 0.60 -10.81 -10.51
C ASP A 332 -0.25 -10.85 -11.77
N TRP A 333 -0.28 -9.76 -12.53
CA TRP A 333 -1.12 -9.61 -13.71
C TRP A 333 -0.85 -10.70 -14.74
N ARG A 334 0.43 -10.85 -15.14
CA ARG A 334 0.85 -11.79 -16.20
C ARG A 334 0.76 -13.25 -15.76
N LEU A 335 0.91 -13.53 -14.46
CA LEU A 335 0.63 -14.88 -13.91
C LEU A 335 -0.82 -15.30 -14.08
N HIS A 336 -1.76 -14.35 -14.18
CA HIS A 336 -3.19 -14.65 -14.29
C HIS A 336 -3.79 -14.33 -15.65
N SER A 337 -3.09 -13.60 -16.52
CA SER A 337 -3.56 -13.22 -17.86
C SER A 337 -2.94 -14.05 -18.99
N SER A 338 -1.65 -14.40 -18.92
CA SER A 338 -0.92 -15.06 -20.02
C SER A 338 -0.16 -16.33 -19.63
N PHE A 339 0.10 -16.56 -18.35
CA PHE A 339 0.85 -17.73 -17.88
C PHE A 339 0.06 -19.04 -18.08
N ASN A 340 0.69 -20.01 -18.74
CA ASN A 340 0.13 -21.35 -18.94
C ASN A 340 0.59 -22.32 -17.84
N ALA A 341 -0.23 -22.46 -16.81
CA ALA A 341 0.04 -23.36 -15.68
C ALA A 341 0.01 -24.86 -16.05
N GLU A 342 -0.73 -25.27 -17.08
CA GLU A 342 -0.83 -26.68 -17.51
C GLU A 342 0.45 -27.18 -18.17
N LYS A 343 1.14 -26.30 -18.91
CA LYS A 343 2.44 -26.58 -19.53
C LYS A 343 3.61 -26.35 -18.56
N ALA A 344 3.37 -25.63 -17.47
CA ALA A 344 4.38 -25.40 -16.44
C ALA A 344 4.62 -26.69 -15.64
N GLN A 345 5.58 -27.50 -16.08
CA GLN A 345 6.20 -28.47 -15.16
C GLN A 345 6.92 -27.69 -14.06
N GLY A 346 7.08 -28.27 -12.86
CA GLY A 346 7.71 -27.61 -11.71
C GLY A 346 9.10 -27.01 -11.95
N SER A 347 9.68 -27.23 -13.12
CA SER A 347 10.97 -26.74 -13.64
C SER A 347 10.94 -26.21 -15.09
N ALA A 348 9.78 -25.94 -15.71
CA ALA A 348 9.70 -25.39 -17.07
C ALA A 348 9.95 -23.87 -17.06
N VAL A 349 11.24 -23.56 -17.14
CA VAL A 349 11.90 -22.34 -16.64
C VAL A 349 12.48 -21.49 -17.75
N LEU A 350 12.00 -21.55 -18.99
CA LEU A 350 12.60 -20.72 -20.07
C LEU A 350 11.66 -20.24 -21.20
N GLU A 351 10.43 -20.73 -21.31
CA GLU A 351 9.61 -20.53 -22.52
C GLU A 351 8.64 -19.35 -22.41
N VAL A 352 8.05 -19.11 -21.22
CA VAL A 352 7.07 -18.04 -20.99
C VAL A 352 7.67 -16.63 -20.85
N SER A 353 8.73 -16.41 -20.07
CA SER A 353 10.05 -16.61 -20.63
C SER A 353 10.35 -15.71 -21.84
N ARG A 354 11.09 -16.35 -22.73
CA ARG A 354 11.46 -15.77 -24.01
C ARG A 354 10.29 -15.22 -24.84
N GLU A 355 9.04 -15.66 -24.63
CA GLU A 355 7.87 -15.09 -25.30
C GLU A 355 7.54 -13.66 -24.83
N ILE A 356 7.56 -13.37 -23.52
CA ILE A 356 7.34 -12.01 -23.00
C ILE A 356 8.55 -11.10 -23.30
N ALA A 357 9.77 -11.62 -23.19
CA ALA A 357 10.99 -10.89 -23.54
C ALA A 357 11.19 -10.66 -25.05
N ALA A 358 10.47 -11.38 -25.92
CA ALA A 358 10.54 -11.21 -27.38
C ALA A 358 9.65 -10.05 -27.87
N ASP A 359 8.61 -9.67 -27.12
CA ASP A 359 7.67 -8.62 -27.52
C ASP A 359 8.14 -7.20 -27.20
N PHE A 360 9.18 -7.03 -26.35
CA PHE A 360 9.64 -5.71 -25.91
C PHE A 360 11.18 -5.61 -25.97
N ASN A 361 11.68 -4.63 -26.71
CA ASN A 361 13.09 -4.48 -27.10
C ASN A 361 14.09 -4.55 -25.92
N VAL A 362 15.00 -5.53 -26.04
CA VAL A 362 16.07 -5.91 -25.11
C VAL A 362 17.04 -4.76 -24.79
N ILE A 363 17.20 -4.45 -23.49
CA ILE A 363 18.45 -3.94 -22.93
C ILE A 363 19.15 -5.14 -22.26
N PRO A 364 20.41 -5.46 -22.59
CA PRO A 364 21.14 -6.52 -21.91
C PRO A 364 21.29 -6.23 -20.41
N GLN A 365 20.99 -7.24 -19.59
CA GLN A 365 21.20 -7.26 -18.14
C GLN A 365 22.54 -6.62 -17.76
N PRO A 366 22.57 -5.54 -16.94
CA PRO A 366 23.81 -4.97 -16.46
C PRO A 366 24.60 -5.97 -15.64
N ALA A 367 25.91 -6.04 -15.88
CA ALA A 367 26.87 -6.95 -15.23
C ALA A 367 27.15 -6.63 -13.74
N ILE A 368 26.23 -5.96 -13.04
CA ILE A 368 26.45 -5.43 -11.68
C ILE A 368 26.20 -6.49 -10.60
N SER A 369 25.45 -7.55 -10.89
CA SER A 369 25.42 -8.71 -9.97
C SER A 369 26.61 -9.63 -10.24
N ARG A 370 27.55 -9.68 -9.28
CA ARG A 370 28.71 -10.59 -9.29
C ARG A 370 28.34 -12.09 -9.29
N TRP A 371 27.05 -12.41 -9.25
CA TRP A 371 26.52 -13.78 -9.22
C TRP A 371 26.27 -14.41 -10.60
N ILE A 372 26.39 -13.67 -11.71
CA ILE A 372 25.97 -14.17 -13.03
C ILE A 372 26.79 -15.39 -13.53
N ASN A 373 27.99 -15.67 -13.00
CA ASN A 373 28.85 -16.71 -13.60
C ASN A 373 29.24 -17.92 -12.73
N THR A 374 28.75 -18.08 -11.49
CA THR A 374 29.16 -19.21 -10.63
C THR A 374 28.03 -20.15 -10.20
N PHE A 375 26.77 -19.77 -10.41
CA PHE A 375 25.62 -20.51 -9.87
C PHE A 375 24.55 -20.88 -10.91
N SER A 376 24.77 -20.57 -12.19
CA SER A 376 23.84 -20.91 -13.28
C SER A 376 23.65 -22.43 -13.47
N HIS A 377 24.51 -23.26 -12.88
CA HIS A 377 24.45 -24.71 -13.02
C HIS A 377 23.75 -25.46 -11.86
N MET A 378 23.28 -24.79 -10.80
CA MET A 378 22.76 -25.51 -9.61
C MET A 378 21.36 -25.15 -9.12
N ALA A 379 20.67 -24.15 -9.68
CA ALA A 379 19.29 -23.84 -9.27
C ALA A 379 18.34 -23.79 -10.48
N GLN A 380 17.59 -24.87 -10.68
CA GLN A 380 16.38 -24.85 -11.51
C GLN A 380 15.35 -23.99 -10.76
N GLY A 381 14.99 -22.82 -11.31
CA GLY A 381 13.90 -22.01 -10.77
C GLY A 381 12.54 -22.69 -10.97
N SER A 382 11.46 -22.10 -10.48
CA SER A 382 10.10 -22.48 -10.89
C SER A 382 9.61 -21.56 -12.02
N ALA A 383 8.65 -22.02 -12.83
CA ALA A 383 8.09 -21.23 -13.93
C ALA A 383 7.54 -19.86 -13.48
N VAL A 384 6.99 -19.80 -12.26
CA VAL A 384 6.45 -18.58 -11.64
C VAL A 384 7.54 -17.55 -11.35
N LEU A 385 8.71 -17.99 -10.87
CA LEU A 385 9.85 -17.10 -10.58
C LEU A 385 10.44 -16.50 -11.84
N GLU A 386 10.25 -17.17 -12.97
CA GLU A 386 10.79 -16.70 -14.22
C GLU A 386 10.02 -15.51 -14.77
N VAL A 387 8.68 -15.59 -14.84
CA VAL A 387 7.82 -14.45 -15.21
C VAL A 387 8.22 -13.17 -14.47
N SER A 388 8.46 -13.28 -13.16
CA SER A 388 8.96 -12.17 -12.34
C SER A 388 10.34 -11.65 -12.78
N ARG A 389 11.27 -12.53 -13.17
CA ARG A 389 12.62 -12.13 -13.60
C ARG A 389 12.58 -11.37 -14.91
N GLU A 390 11.64 -11.66 -15.79
CA GLU A 390 11.51 -11.00 -17.08
C GLU A 390 10.97 -9.60 -16.95
N ILE A 391 9.87 -9.49 -16.20
CA ILE A 391 9.28 -8.20 -15.87
C ILE A 391 10.32 -7.35 -15.14
N ALA A 392 11.13 -7.97 -14.28
CA ALA A 392 12.25 -7.28 -13.65
C ALA A 392 13.36 -6.90 -14.65
N ALA A 393 13.63 -7.69 -15.68
CA ALA A 393 14.61 -7.35 -16.72
C ALA A 393 14.15 -6.14 -17.56
N ASP A 394 12.87 -6.08 -17.90
CA ASP A 394 12.29 -5.04 -18.74
C ASP A 394 12.15 -3.73 -17.98
N PHE A 395 11.67 -3.82 -16.74
CA PHE A 395 11.25 -2.64 -15.99
C PHE A 395 12.17 -2.31 -14.84
N ASN A 396 12.66 -3.29 -14.07
CA ASN A 396 13.43 -3.01 -12.86
C ASN A 396 14.83 -2.48 -13.18
N VAL A 397 15.32 -1.57 -12.34
CA VAL A 397 16.69 -1.04 -12.44
C VAL A 397 17.68 -1.93 -11.68
N ILE A 398 17.19 -2.62 -10.64
CA ILE A 398 17.98 -3.51 -9.80
C ILE A 398 17.75 -4.96 -10.27
N PRO A 399 18.79 -5.71 -10.70
CA PRO A 399 18.63 -7.10 -11.09
C PRO A 399 18.08 -7.95 -9.93
N GLN A 400 17.14 -8.85 -10.24
CA GLN A 400 16.63 -9.79 -9.24
C GLN A 400 17.71 -10.84 -8.90
N PRO A 401 18.10 -11.02 -7.63
CA PRO A 401 19.11 -12.00 -7.26
C PRO A 401 18.66 -13.43 -7.53
N ALA A 402 19.56 -14.29 -8.03
CA ALA A 402 19.24 -15.69 -8.38
C ALA A 402 18.66 -16.50 -7.19
N ILE A 403 19.12 -16.20 -5.98
CA ILE A 403 18.66 -16.80 -4.72
C ILE A 403 17.23 -16.34 -4.32
N SER A 404 16.73 -15.24 -4.87
CA SER A 404 15.44 -14.69 -4.46
C SER A 404 14.27 -15.61 -4.84
N ARG A 405 13.40 -15.87 -3.85
CA ARG A 405 12.14 -16.62 -3.93
C ARG A 405 10.98 -15.77 -3.43
N TRP A 406 11.04 -14.45 -3.65
CA TRP A 406 10.12 -13.49 -3.04
C TRP A 406 8.64 -13.82 -3.29
N ILE A 407 8.31 -14.39 -4.46
CA ILE A 407 6.94 -14.80 -4.85
C ILE A 407 6.38 -15.89 -3.92
N ASN A 408 7.23 -16.79 -3.41
CA ASN A 408 6.83 -17.84 -2.44
C ASN A 408 6.23 -17.26 -1.15
N THR A 409 6.47 -15.97 -0.89
CA THR A 409 5.91 -15.23 0.25
C THR A 409 4.95 -14.11 -0.17
N PHE A 410 4.51 -14.07 -1.43
CA PHE A 410 3.62 -13.04 -1.94
C PHE A 410 2.15 -13.34 -1.57
N SER A 411 1.84 -13.25 -0.28
CA SER A 411 0.54 -13.62 0.28
C SER A 411 -0.64 -12.81 -0.26
N HIS A 412 -0.42 -11.60 -0.77
CA HIS A 412 -1.48 -10.77 -1.36
C HIS A 412 -2.26 -11.53 -2.45
N ILE A 413 -1.54 -12.26 -3.31
CA ILE A 413 -2.12 -12.90 -4.49
C ILE A 413 -2.36 -14.41 -4.32
N PHE A 414 -1.72 -15.06 -3.33
CA PHE A 414 -1.87 -16.51 -3.08
C PHE A 414 -2.60 -16.85 -1.77
N ALA A 415 -2.84 -15.86 -0.91
CA ALA A 415 -3.51 -16.03 0.39
C ALA A 415 -4.31 -14.77 0.81
N GLY A 416 -4.67 -13.93 -0.16
CA GLY A 416 -5.38 -12.66 0.04
C GLY A 416 -6.32 -12.36 -1.13
N GLY A 417 -6.98 -11.20 -1.08
CA GLY A 417 -7.98 -10.77 -2.08
C GLY A 417 -7.41 -10.15 -3.36
N TYR A 418 -6.09 -10.17 -3.58
CA TYR A 418 -5.43 -9.40 -4.64
C TYR A 418 -4.97 -10.24 -5.84
N ALA A 419 -5.45 -11.47 -6.00
CA ALA A 419 -5.12 -12.28 -7.17
C ALA A 419 -5.64 -11.63 -8.46
N ALA A 420 -4.76 -11.37 -9.43
CA ALA A 420 -5.06 -10.54 -10.60
C ALA A 420 -5.71 -9.20 -10.19
N GLY A 421 -5.11 -8.58 -9.19
CA GLY A 421 -5.69 -7.42 -8.51
C GLY A 421 -4.66 -6.58 -7.77
N TYR A 422 -3.38 -6.97 -7.73
CA TYR A 422 -2.36 -6.17 -7.03
C TYR A 422 -2.14 -4.79 -7.69
N TYR A 423 -2.47 -4.65 -8.98
CA TYR A 423 -2.49 -3.37 -9.69
C TYR A 423 -3.43 -2.33 -9.04
N SER A 424 -4.45 -2.79 -8.30
CA SER A 424 -5.45 -1.96 -7.59
C SER A 424 -4.81 -0.90 -6.71
N TYR A 425 -3.65 -1.20 -6.09
CA TYR A 425 -2.92 -0.21 -5.30
C TYR A 425 -2.49 1.00 -6.11
N LYS A 426 -1.89 0.79 -7.29
CA LYS A 426 -1.46 1.90 -8.17
C LYS A 426 -2.62 2.54 -8.90
N TRP A 427 -3.65 1.77 -9.25
CA TRP A 427 -4.87 2.28 -9.87
C TRP A 427 -5.60 3.25 -8.94
N ALA A 428 -5.85 2.83 -7.70
CA ALA A 428 -6.46 3.67 -6.68
C ALA A 428 -5.56 4.86 -6.28
N GLU A 429 -4.24 4.73 -6.39
CA GLU A 429 -3.32 5.85 -6.09
C GLU A 429 -3.46 6.99 -7.10
N VAL A 430 -3.78 6.66 -8.36
CA VAL A 430 -4.13 7.68 -9.36
C VAL A 430 -5.40 8.40 -8.94
N LEU A 431 -6.43 7.64 -8.54
CA LEU A 431 -7.69 8.23 -8.12
C LEU A 431 -7.52 9.07 -6.86
N SER A 432 -6.80 8.60 -5.85
CA SER A 432 -6.63 9.28 -4.57
C SER A 432 -5.77 10.53 -4.70
N ALA A 433 -4.67 10.50 -5.47
CA ALA A 433 -3.85 11.67 -5.74
C ALA A 433 -4.63 12.75 -6.51
N ASP A 434 -5.42 12.35 -7.51
CA ASP A 434 -6.25 13.29 -8.26
C ASP A 434 -7.43 13.80 -7.42
N ALA A 435 -8.02 12.97 -6.57
CA ALA A 435 -9.02 13.41 -5.61
C ALA A 435 -8.45 14.44 -4.63
N TYR A 436 -7.25 14.20 -4.11
CA TYR A 436 -6.53 15.14 -3.25
C TYR A 436 -6.20 16.45 -3.97
N SER A 437 -5.93 16.40 -5.28
CA SER A 437 -5.67 17.61 -6.06
C SER A 437 -6.84 18.61 -6.07
N ALA A 438 -8.08 18.14 -5.86
CA ALA A 438 -9.23 19.04 -5.67
C ALA A 438 -9.13 19.87 -4.38
N PHE A 439 -8.53 19.31 -3.32
CA PHE A 439 -8.24 20.04 -2.08
C PHE A 439 -7.07 21.00 -2.25
N GLU A 440 -6.03 20.62 -3.02
CA GLU A 440 -4.96 21.55 -3.41
C GLU A 440 -5.50 22.74 -4.24
N GLU A 441 -6.46 22.49 -5.14
CA GLU A 441 -7.16 23.52 -5.92
C GLU A 441 -7.97 24.46 -5.02
N ALA A 442 -8.73 23.91 -4.07
CA ALA A 442 -9.48 24.70 -3.09
C ALA A 442 -8.55 25.53 -2.20
N ALA A 443 -7.43 24.96 -1.75
CA ALA A 443 -6.45 25.63 -0.91
C ALA A 443 -5.83 26.88 -1.58
N LYS A 444 -5.72 26.91 -2.92
CA LYS A 444 -5.30 28.12 -3.66
C LYS A 444 -6.28 29.29 -3.50
N LEU A 445 -7.53 29.01 -3.18
CA LEU A 445 -8.60 30.00 -2.98
C LEU A 445 -8.83 30.31 -1.50
N THR A 446 -8.79 29.30 -0.64
CA THR A 446 -9.15 29.40 0.78
C THR A 446 -7.96 29.53 1.73
N GLY A 447 -6.75 29.17 1.27
CA GLY A 447 -5.53 29.14 2.06
C GLY A 447 -5.35 27.89 2.92
N SER A 448 -6.21 26.88 2.79
CA SER A 448 -6.14 25.63 3.57
C SER A 448 -6.60 24.43 2.74
N VAL A 449 -5.91 23.30 2.87
CA VAL A 449 -6.35 22.01 2.31
C VAL A 449 -7.49 21.39 3.11
N LEU A 450 -7.80 21.92 4.30
CA LEU A 450 -8.93 21.50 5.14
C LEU A 450 -10.22 22.25 4.75
N ASP A 451 -10.51 22.30 3.46
CA ASP A 451 -11.70 22.95 2.91
C ASP A 451 -12.97 22.11 3.16
N ALA A 452 -13.89 22.66 3.97
CA ALA A 452 -15.10 21.95 4.40
C ALA A 452 -16.10 21.68 3.26
N ASP A 453 -16.18 22.55 2.25
CA ASP A 453 -17.09 22.37 1.11
C ASP A 453 -16.60 21.25 0.19
N THR A 454 -15.30 21.18 -0.07
CA THR A 454 -14.67 20.09 -0.81
C THR A 454 -14.73 18.79 0.00
N GLY A 455 -14.52 18.83 1.31
CA GLY A 455 -14.69 17.70 2.22
C GLY A 455 -16.11 17.15 2.23
N LYS A 456 -17.13 18.01 2.28
CA LYS A 456 -18.54 17.62 2.16
C LYS A 456 -18.84 17.00 0.81
N ARG A 457 -18.31 17.55 -0.29
CA ARG A 457 -18.48 16.95 -1.62
C ARG A 457 -17.84 15.57 -1.69
N TYR A 458 -16.63 15.40 -1.15
CA TYR A 458 -15.98 14.09 -1.07
C TYR A 458 -16.79 13.09 -0.23
N ARG A 459 -17.29 13.53 0.93
CA ARG A 459 -18.16 12.72 1.78
C ARG A 459 -19.39 12.23 1.03
N THR A 460 -20.12 13.15 0.38
CA THR A 460 -21.37 12.81 -0.30
C THR A 460 -21.17 11.99 -1.56
N GLU A 461 -20.11 12.27 -2.33
CA GLU A 461 -19.92 11.61 -3.63
C GLU A 461 -19.06 10.34 -3.57
N ILE A 462 -18.26 10.14 -2.52
CA ILE A 462 -17.41 8.95 -2.36
C ILE A 462 -17.86 8.13 -1.16
N LEU A 463 -17.85 8.72 0.04
CA LEU A 463 -18.02 7.94 1.28
C LEU A 463 -19.48 7.53 1.55
N GLU A 464 -20.45 8.39 1.25
CA GLU A 464 -21.87 8.15 1.54
C GLU A 464 -22.50 7.14 0.56
N VAL A 465 -21.98 7.03 -0.67
CA VAL A 465 -22.58 6.22 -1.74
C VAL A 465 -22.19 4.74 -1.73
N GLY A 466 -21.06 4.37 -1.12
CA GLY A 466 -20.57 2.98 -1.10
C GLY A 466 -20.61 2.31 -2.48
N GLY A 467 -20.93 1.02 -2.54
CA GLY A 467 -21.09 0.26 -3.79
C GLY A 467 -22.41 0.48 -4.52
N SER A 468 -23.22 1.49 -4.14
CA SER A 468 -24.53 1.75 -4.79
C SER A 468 -24.42 2.51 -6.12
N ARG A 469 -23.23 3.07 -6.40
CA ARG A 469 -22.89 3.77 -7.64
C ARG A 469 -21.50 3.34 -8.10
N PRO A 470 -21.27 3.07 -9.40
CA PRO A 470 -19.95 2.69 -9.90
C PRO A 470 -18.86 3.68 -9.46
N ALA A 471 -17.69 3.18 -9.07
CA ALA A 471 -16.62 4.04 -8.55
C ALA A 471 -16.20 5.14 -9.53
N ALA A 472 -16.18 4.85 -10.84
CA ALA A 472 -15.87 5.84 -11.88
C ALA A 472 -16.88 7.00 -11.89
N GLU A 473 -18.18 6.70 -11.76
CA GLU A 473 -19.24 7.72 -11.71
C GLU A 473 -19.14 8.53 -10.41
N SER A 474 -18.85 7.87 -9.28
CA SER A 474 -18.62 8.51 -7.99
C SER A 474 -17.43 9.47 -8.03
N PHE A 475 -16.32 9.04 -8.62
CA PHE A 475 -15.15 9.87 -8.84
C PHE A 475 -15.48 11.08 -9.71
N LYS A 476 -16.16 10.87 -10.84
CA LYS A 476 -16.56 11.94 -11.76
C LYS A 476 -17.53 12.93 -11.11
N ALA A 477 -18.46 12.47 -10.29
CA ALA A 477 -19.37 13.33 -9.54
C ALA A 477 -18.62 14.21 -8.53
N PHE A 478 -17.60 13.66 -7.85
CA PHE A 478 -16.73 14.43 -6.96
C PHE A 478 -15.84 15.42 -7.70
N ARG A 479 -15.14 14.95 -8.73
CA ARG A 479 -14.05 15.67 -9.41
C ARG A 479 -14.52 16.58 -10.54
N GLY A 480 -15.69 16.30 -11.11
CA GLY A 480 -16.25 16.97 -12.30
C GLY A 480 -15.67 16.48 -13.63
N ARG A 481 -14.76 15.50 -13.61
CA ARG A 481 -14.08 14.92 -14.78
C ARG A 481 -13.57 13.51 -14.48
N GLU A 482 -13.12 12.80 -15.52
CA GLU A 482 -12.40 11.53 -15.39
C GLU A 482 -11.05 11.71 -14.67
N PRO A 483 -10.49 10.64 -14.04
CA PRO A 483 -9.21 10.69 -13.34
C PRO A 483 -8.03 10.98 -14.28
N SER A 484 -7.00 11.64 -13.75
CA SER A 484 -5.72 11.90 -14.42
C SER A 484 -4.53 11.47 -13.57
N VAL A 485 -3.51 10.89 -14.21
CA VAL A 485 -2.25 10.46 -13.58
C VAL A 485 -1.34 11.63 -13.16
N ASP A 486 -1.60 12.85 -13.64
CA ASP A 486 -0.72 14.00 -13.45
C ASP A 486 -0.48 14.35 -11.98
N ALA A 487 -1.53 14.24 -11.16
CA ALA A 487 -1.43 14.51 -9.73
C ALA A 487 -0.48 13.51 -9.05
N LEU A 488 -0.63 12.22 -9.35
CA LEU A 488 0.24 11.17 -8.81
C LEU A 488 1.70 11.38 -9.23
N LEU A 489 1.96 11.68 -10.50
CA LEU A 489 3.33 11.94 -10.97
C LEU A 489 3.93 13.15 -10.26
N ARG A 490 3.16 14.24 -10.09
CA ARG A 490 3.64 15.44 -9.40
C ARG A 490 3.89 15.19 -7.91
N HIS A 491 2.95 14.54 -7.22
CA HIS A 491 3.08 14.22 -5.79
C HIS A 491 4.27 13.30 -5.52
N GLY A 492 4.49 12.31 -6.38
CA GLY A 492 5.61 11.38 -6.28
C GLY A 492 6.95 11.92 -6.77
N GLY A 493 7.04 13.16 -7.24
CA GLY A 493 8.28 13.70 -7.82
C GLY A 493 8.70 13.02 -9.13
N LEU A 494 7.74 12.43 -9.84
CA LEU A 494 7.86 11.74 -11.12
C LEU A 494 7.37 12.61 -12.31
N ALA A 495 7.07 13.89 -12.06
CA ALA A 495 6.77 14.87 -13.10
C ALA A 495 8.05 15.63 -13.50
N GLY A 496 8.27 15.78 -14.81
CA GLY A 496 9.40 16.48 -15.41
C GLY A 496 9.03 17.87 -15.94
#